data_AF-A0A1S3W557-F1
#
_entry.id   AF-A0A1S3W557-F1
#
_cell.length_a   1.000
_cell.length_b   1.000
_cell.length_c   1.000
_cell.angle_alpha   90.00
_cell.angle_beta   90.00
_cell.angle_gamma   90.00
#
_symmetry.space_group_name_H-M   'P 1'
#
loop_
_entity.id
_entity.type
_entity.pdbx_description
1 polymer ?
#
loop_
_entity_poly.entity_id
_entity_poly.type
_entity_poly.pdbx_seq_one_letter_code
_entity_poly.pdbx_strand_id
1 'polypeptide(L)'
;MLLTLEQEAKRQRLPMPSPERLEKVVDSMDALDKVVEERENALRLLQTGQEKARPGAWRRNIFGEIIWHKFKQWPIPWYLNKRYNRKRFFAMPYVERFVRLRLEKQIRIKTRKINLQKRKEKILQEKFPQHTKALKSSLV
;
A
#
# COMPACT_ATOMS: atom_id res chain seq x y z
N MET A 1 -21.57 17.94 11.34
CA MET A 1 -22.87 17.52 11.92
C MET A 1 -22.90 16.04 12.28
N LEU A 2 -22.62 15.10 11.35
CA LEU A 2 -22.65 13.67 11.70
C LEU A 2 -21.57 13.29 12.73
N LEU A 3 -20.33 13.79 12.57
CA LEU A 3 -19.25 13.59 13.56
C LEU A 3 -19.58 14.20 14.93
N THR A 4 -20.28 15.34 14.97
CA THR A 4 -20.68 15.96 16.24
C THR A 4 -21.79 15.15 16.92
N LEU A 5 -22.71 14.57 16.14
CA LEU A 5 -23.75 13.68 16.64
C LEU A 5 -23.14 12.38 17.18
N GLU A 6 -22.20 11.78 16.46
CA GLU A 6 -21.45 10.61 16.92
C GLU A 6 -20.74 10.87 18.24
N GLN A 7 -20.08 12.03 18.36
CA GLN A 7 -19.39 12.43 19.58
C GLN A 7 -20.37 12.66 20.74
N GLU A 8 -21.53 13.26 20.49
CA GLU A 8 -22.56 13.46 21.53
C GLU A 8 -23.21 12.14 21.94
N ALA A 9 -23.47 11.22 21.01
CA ALA A 9 -23.96 9.87 21.31
C ALA A 9 -22.98 9.11 22.22
N LYS A 10 -21.67 9.19 21.92
CA LYS A 10 -20.60 8.66 22.78
C LYS A 10 -20.60 9.30 24.17
N ARG A 11 -20.75 10.64 24.24
CA ARG A 11 -20.80 11.38 25.51
C ARG A 11 -21.99 10.94 26.38
N GLN A 12 -23.16 10.78 25.77
CA GLN A 12 -24.39 10.33 26.44
C GLN A 12 -24.46 8.82 26.63
N ARG A 13 -23.46 8.06 26.13
CA ARG A 13 -23.42 6.59 26.14
C ARG A 13 -24.62 5.94 25.46
N LEU A 14 -25.16 6.60 24.45
CA LEU A 14 -26.27 6.10 23.63
C LEU A 14 -25.74 5.63 22.27
N PRO A 15 -26.39 4.63 21.64
CA PRO A 15 -26.07 4.27 20.27
C PRO A 15 -26.43 5.43 19.33
N MET A 16 -25.60 5.65 18.31
CA MET A 16 -25.90 6.60 17.26
C MET A 16 -27.15 6.14 16.49
N PRO A 17 -28.12 7.03 16.18
CA PRO A 17 -29.38 6.62 15.54
C PRO A 17 -29.23 5.98 14.15
N SER A 18 -28.20 6.36 13.39
CA SER A 18 -28.01 5.90 12.01
C SER A 18 -26.53 6.06 11.57
N PRO A 19 -25.65 5.14 11.97
CA PRO A 19 -24.22 5.22 11.64
C PRO A 19 -23.96 5.11 10.13
N GLU A 20 -24.79 4.37 9.39
CA GLU A 20 -24.69 4.20 7.93
C GLU A 20 -24.68 5.53 7.15
N ARG A 21 -25.31 6.59 7.69
CA ARG A 21 -25.28 7.92 7.05
C ARG A 21 -23.87 8.49 7.00
N LEU A 22 -23.06 8.25 8.05
CA LEU A 22 -21.68 8.70 8.07
C LEU A 22 -20.87 7.97 7.00
N GLU A 23 -21.00 6.65 6.93
CA GLU A 23 -20.32 5.81 5.92
C GLU A 23 -20.66 6.26 4.49
N LYS A 24 -21.94 6.43 4.17
CA LYS A 24 -22.37 6.88 2.84
C LYS A 24 -21.82 8.25 2.48
N VAL A 25 -21.72 9.16 3.45
CA VAL A 25 -21.13 10.49 3.23
C VAL A 25 -19.63 10.39 3.00
N VAL A 26 -18.90 9.59 3.78
CA VAL A 26 -17.46 9.35 3.56
C VAL A 26 -17.22 8.77 2.17
N ASP A 27 -17.95 7.72 1.79
CA ASP A 27 -17.83 7.10 0.47
C ASP A 27 -18.10 8.10 -0.66
N SER A 28 -19.11 8.96 -0.48
CA SER A 28 -19.46 9.99 -1.47
C SER A 28 -18.37 11.07 -1.58
N MET A 29 -17.75 11.46 -0.46
CA MET A 29 -16.65 12.42 -0.45
C MET A 29 -15.38 11.83 -1.08
N ASP A 30 -15.04 10.58 -0.76
CA ASP A 30 -13.91 9.87 -1.38
C ASP A 30 -14.11 9.68 -2.89
N ALA A 31 -15.35 9.39 -3.32
CA ALA A 31 -15.69 9.30 -4.74
C ALA A 31 -15.53 10.64 -5.47
N LEU A 32 -15.95 11.75 -4.83
CA LEU A 32 -15.74 13.09 -5.38
C LEU A 32 -14.25 13.42 -5.52
N ASP A 33 -13.46 13.20 -4.48
CA ASP A 33 -12.01 13.43 -4.49
C ASP A 33 -11.33 12.60 -5.58
N LYS A 34 -11.73 11.32 -5.73
CA LYS A 34 -11.22 10.45 -6.79
C LYS A 34 -11.50 10.99 -8.19
N VAL A 35 -12.72 11.45 -8.47
CA VAL A 35 -13.07 12.03 -9.78
C VAL A 35 -12.25 13.28 -10.08
N VAL A 36 -11.99 14.11 -9.06
CA VAL A 36 -11.13 15.29 -9.21
C VAL A 36 -9.69 14.88 -9.50
N GLU A 37 -9.13 13.92 -8.75
CA GLU A 37 -7.79 13.39 -8.98
C GLU A 37 -7.63 12.79 -10.39
N GLU A 38 -8.62 12.02 -10.87
CA GLU A 38 -8.60 11.43 -12.21
C GLU A 38 -8.51 12.50 -13.31
N ARG A 39 -9.30 13.57 -13.19
CA ARG A 39 -9.29 14.69 -14.14
C ARG A 39 -7.97 15.44 -14.11
N GLU A 40 -7.43 15.73 -12.93
CA GLU A 40 -6.14 16.40 -12.77
C GLU A 40 -5.00 15.53 -13.34
N ASN A 41 -5.01 14.23 -13.08
CA ASN A 41 -4.02 13.29 -13.59
C ASN A 41 -4.04 13.23 -15.12
N ALA A 42 -5.23 13.15 -15.74
CA ALA A 42 -5.38 13.18 -17.18
C ALA A 42 -4.83 14.49 -17.78
N LEU A 43 -5.17 15.63 -17.18
CA LEU A 43 -4.66 16.93 -17.61
C LEU A 43 -3.14 17.01 -17.50
N ARG A 44 -2.56 16.58 -16.37
CA ARG A 44 -1.12 16.60 -16.14
C ARG A 44 -0.37 15.71 -17.13
N LEU A 45 -0.90 14.53 -17.43
CA LEU A 45 -0.31 13.62 -18.42
C LEU A 45 -0.28 14.25 -19.83
N LEU A 46 -1.37 14.92 -20.24
CA LEU A 46 -1.42 15.59 -21.54
C LEU A 46 -0.48 16.79 -21.63
N GLN A 47 -0.35 17.57 -20.55
CA GLN A 47 0.48 18.79 -20.56
C GLN A 47 1.97 18.53 -20.32
N THR A 48 2.32 17.63 -19.39
CA THR A 48 3.70 17.43 -18.93
C THR A 48 4.23 16.01 -19.15
N GLY A 49 3.35 15.05 -19.45
CA GLY A 49 3.71 13.63 -19.50
C GLY A 49 4.05 13.01 -18.15
N GLN A 50 3.88 13.73 -17.03
CA GLN A 50 4.28 13.24 -15.71
C GLN A 50 3.16 12.45 -15.02
N GLU A 51 3.46 11.20 -14.67
CA GLU A 51 2.49 10.32 -13.99
C GLU A 51 2.15 10.76 -12.57
N LYS A 52 3.07 11.40 -11.84
CA LYS A 52 2.90 11.73 -10.41
C LYS A 52 2.90 13.24 -10.20
N ALA A 53 1.93 13.74 -9.43
CA ALA A 53 1.87 15.16 -9.03
C ALA A 53 3.11 15.59 -8.26
N ARG A 54 3.53 14.73 -7.32
CA ARG A 54 4.66 15.01 -6.44
C ARG A 54 5.93 14.36 -6.99
N PRO A 55 7.01 15.14 -7.22
CA PRO A 55 8.25 14.60 -7.72
C PRO A 55 8.93 13.72 -6.67
N GLY A 56 9.65 12.71 -7.16
CA GLY A 56 10.41 11.80 -6.34
C GLY A 56 11.35 10.96 -7.19
N ALA A 57 12.23 10.21 -6.53
CA ALA A 57 13.18 9.35 -7.20
C ALA A 57 13.40 8.06 -6.42
N TRP A 58 13.70 6.97 -7.13
CA TRP A 58 14.18 5.73 -6.53
C TRP A 58 15.58 5.95 -5.98
N ARG A 59 15.78 5.66 -4.68
CA ARG A 59 17.07 5.78 -4.01
C ARG A 59 17.32 4.58 -3.11
N ARG A 60 18.60 4.28 -2.88
CA ARG A 60 18.99 3.31 -1.84
C ARG A 60 19.07 4.03 -0.50
N ASN A 61 18.49 3.43 0.54
CA ASN A 61 18.70 3.90 1.90
C ASN A 61 20.01 3.35 2.48
N ILE A 62 20.34 3.74 3.71
CA ILE A 62 21.53 3.26 4.43
C ILE A 62 21.51 1.74 4.62
N PHE A 63 20.32 1.15 4.69
CA PHE A 63 20.11 -0.30 4.86
C PHE A 63 20.13 -1.10 3.54
N GLY A 64 20.42 -0.47 2.39
CA GLY A 64 20.48 -1.15 1.09
C GLY A 64 19.11 -1.42 0.45
N GLU A 65 18.05 -0.83 0.97
CA GLU A 65 16.70 -0.96 0.45
C GLU A 65 16.40 0.13 -0.58
N ILE A 66 15.72 -0.26 -1.66
CA ILE A 66 15.26 0.67 -2.70
C ILE A 66 13.95 1.29 -2.23
N ILE A 67 13.94 2.61 -2.04
CA ILE A 67 12.79 3.38 -1.56
C ILE A 67 12.47 4.50 -2.54
N TRP A 68 11.18 4.76 -2.75
CA TRP A 68 10.70 5.95 -3.44
C TRP A 68 10.83 7.19 -2.54
N HIS A 69 11.87 8.00 -2.77
CA HIS A 69 12.10 9.21 -2.00
C HIS A 69 11.27 10.37 -2.56
N LYS A 70 10.21 10.75 -1.84
CA LYS A 70 9.37 11.92 -2.16
C LYS A 70 10.13 13.22 -1.85
N PHE A 71 10.27 14.11 -2.83
CA PHE A 71 10.94 15.38 -2.62
C PHE A 71 10.12 16.32 -1.74
N LYS A 72 10.82 17.23 -1.05
CA LYS A 72 10.24 18.31 -0.26
C LYS A 72 10.64 19.62 -0.89
N GLN A 73 9.75 20.60 -0.85
CA GLN A 73 10.06 21.96 -1.26
C GLN A 73 11.01 22.59 -0.24
N TRP A 74 12.01 23.31 -0.74
CA TRP A 74 13.05 23.96 0.05
C TRP A 74 13.38 25.31 -0.60
N PRO A 75 13.64 26.36 0.20
CA PRO A 75 13.99 27.68 -0.34
C PRO A 75 15.43 27.76 -0.86
N ILE A 76 16.29 26.81 -0.49
CA ILE A 76 17.72 26.81 -0.80
C ILE A 76 18.07 25.50 -1.54
N PRO A 77 19.01 25.52 -2.51
CA PRO A 77 19.53 24.32 -3.15
C PRO A 77 20.04 23.25 -2.17
N TRP A 78 19.99 21.99 -2.62
CA TRP A 78 20.26 20.83 -1.77
C TRP A 78 21.68 20.81 -1.19
N TYR A 79 22.69 21.27 -1.94
CA TYR A 79 24.09 21.22 -1.55
C TYR A 79 24.44 22.20 -0.43
N LEU A 80 23.67 23.27 -0.23
CA LEU A 80 23.82 24.21 0.90
C LEU A 80 23.03 23.74 2.14
N ASN A 81 22.05 22.86 1.95
CA ASN A 81 21.16 22.45 3.02
C ASN A 81 21.84 21.43 3.95
N LYS A 82 22.33 21.91 5.10
CA LYS A 82 22.96 21.09 6.15
C LYS A 82 22.09 19.90 6.57
N ARG A 83 20.76 20.06 6.65
CA ARG A 83 19.85 18.96 7.04
C ARG A 83 19.73 17.90 5.95
N TYR A 84 19.72 18.32 4.68
CA TYR A 84 19.68 17.38 3.55
C TYR A 84 21.00 16.61 3.42
N ASN A 85 22.15 17.29 3.50
CA ASN A 85 23.47 16.67 3.34
C ASN A 85 23.80 15.64 4.43
N ARG A 86 23.20 15.75 5.62
CA ARG A 86 23.33 14.72 6.67
C ARG A 86 22.64 13.40 6.31
N LYS A 87 21.67 13.41 5.39
CA LYS A 87 20.99 12.19 4.95
C LYS A 87 21.85 11.46 3.93
N ARG A 88 22.07 10.16 4.18
CA ARG A 88 22.83 9.28 3.29
C ARG A 88 21.86 8.49 2.41
N PHE A 89 22.08 8.54 1.10
CA PHE A 89 21.32 7.80 0.08
C PHE A 89 22.15 6.70 -0.58
N PHE A 90 23.06 6.11 0.19
CA PHE A 90 23.90 5.00 -0.22
C PHE A 90 24.02 4.00 0.93
N ALA A 91 24.17 2.73 0.58
CA ALA A 91 24.45 1.67 1.53
C ALA A 91 25.93 1.31 1.47
N MET A 92 26.49 0.96 2.61
CA MET A 92 27.88 0.49 2.70
C MET A 92 27.97 -1.02 2.44
N PRO A 93 29.12 -1.55 2.00
CA PRO A 93 29.29 -2.97 1.68
C PRO A 93 28.93 -3.92 2.83
N TYR A 94 29.18 -3.53 4.09
CA TYR A 94 28.85 -4.37 5.25
C TYR A 94 27.35 -4.66 5.42
N VAL A 95 26.48 -3.92 4.72
CA VAL A 95 25.03 -4.10 4.77
C VAL A 95 24.57 -5.28 3.89
N GLU A 96 25.39 -5.69 2.92
CA GLU A 96 25.05 -6.72 1.94
C GLU A 96 24.66 -8.06 2.58
N ARG A 97 25.37 -8.47 3.63
CA ARG A 97 25.04 -9.68 4.41
C ARG A 97 23.62 -9.63 4.96
N PHE A 98 23.18 -8.49 5.48
CA PHE A 98 21.84 -8.32 6.05
C PHE A 98 20.77 -8.29 4.96
N VAL A 99 21.07 -7.67 3.81
CA VAL A 99 20.18 -7.69 2.64
C VAL A 99 19.95 -9.13 2.18
N ARG A 100 21.02 -9.94 2.08
CA ARG A 100 20.93 -11.37 1.75
C ARG A 100 20.08 -12.15 2.75
N LEU A 101 20.36 -12.02 4.05
CA LEU A 101 19.59 -12.71 5.09
C LEU A 101 18.09 -12.34 5.05
N ARG A 102 17.77 -11.08 4.75
CA ARG A 102 16.39 -10.63 4.57
C ARG A 102 15.72 -11.30 3.37
N LEU A 103 16.41 -11.42 2.24
CA LEU A 103 15.90 -12.12 1.05
C LEU A 103 15.67 -13.61 1.33
N GLU A 104 16.63 -14.29 1.95
CA GLU A 104 16.51 -15.70 2.36
C GLU A 104 15.29 -15.92 3.27
N LYS A 105 15.07 -15.01 4.24
CA LYS A 105 13.90 -15.04 5.11
C LYS A 105 12.59 -14.90 4.33
N GLN A 106 12.51 -13.96 3.39
CA GLN A 106 11.33 -13.77 2.55
C GLN A 106 11.03 -15.01 1.69
N ILE A 107 12.06 -15.62 1.10
CA ILE A 107 11.94 -16.86 0.33
C ILE A 107 11.39 -17.99 1.20
N ARG A 108 11.93 -18.19 2.41
CA ARG A 108 11.43 -19.22 3.35
C ARG A 108 9.96 -19.01 3.71
N ILE A 109 9.55 -17.78 3.99
CA ILE A 109 8.15 -17.43 4.29
C ILE A 109 7.25 -17.75 3.09
N LYS A 110 7.66 -17.34 1.88
CA LYS A 110 6.94 -17.61 0.63
C LYS A 110 6.77 -19.10 0.39
N THR A 111 7.83 -19.88 0.52
CA THR A 111 7.80 -21.35 0.35
C THR A 111 6.87 -22.02 1.36
N ARG A 112 6.91 -21.61 2.64
CA ARG A 112 5.99 -22.12 3.66
C ARG A 112 4.53 -21.83 3.32
N LYS A 113 4.23 -20.61 2.83
CA LYS A 113 2.87 -20.22 2.41
C LYS A 113 2.38 -21.09 1.25
N ILE A 114 3.20 -21.28 0.22
CA ILE A 114 2.87 -22.12 -0.94
C ILE A 114 2.62 -23.56 -0.52
N ASN A 115 3.48 -24.13 0.32
CA ASN A 115 3.33 -25.49 0.80
C ASN A 115 2.06 -25.67 1.64
N LEU A 116 1.72 -24.68 2.47
CA LEU A 116 0.47 -24.68 3.23
C LEU A 116 -0.75 -24.64 2.32
N GLN A 117 -0.75 -23.80 1.28
CA GLN A 117 -1.82 -23.74 0.29
C GLN A 117 -2.01 -25.09 -0.42
N LYS A 118 -0.93 -25.68 -0.93
CA LYS A 118 -0.96 -27.02 -1.54
C LYS A 118 -1.49 -28.11 -0.61
N ARG A 119 -1.11 -28.06 0.68
CA ARG A 119 -1.64 -29.00 1.70
C ARG A 119 -3.13 -28.80 1.93
N LYS A 120 -3.58 -27.54 2.06
CA LYS A 120 -5.01 -27.22 2.22
C LYS A 120 -5.82 -27.66 1.01
N GLU A 121 -5.31 -27.41 -0.20
CA GLU A 121 -5.91 -27.88 -1.46
C GLU A 121 -6.03 -29.40 -1.47
N LYS A 122 -4.95 -30.13 -1.13
CA LYS A 122 -4.98 -31.60 -1.05
C LYS A 122 -6.04 -32.10 -0.05
N ILE A 123 -6.07 -31.55 1.15
CA ILE A 123 -7.07 -31.91 2.17
C ILE A 123 -8.49 -31.58 1.69
N LEU A 124 -8.69 -30.47 1.00
CA LEU A 124 -9.98 -30.09 0.44
C LEU A 124 -10.41 -31.07 -0.67
N GLN A 125 -9.48 -31.50 -1.53
CA GLN A 125 -9.74 -32.49 -2.57
C GLN A 125 -10.13 -33.86 -1.99
N GLU A 126 -9.49 -34.27 -0.89
CA GLU A 126 -9.81 -35.51 -0.16
C GLU A 126 -11.19 -35.45 0.51
N LYS A 127 -11.52 -34.32 1.15
CA LYS A 127 -12.82 -34.13 1.84
C LYS A 127 -13.99 -33.94 0.90
N PHE A 128 -13.76 -33.31 -0.25
CA PHE A 128 -14.80 -33.00 -1.24
C PHE A 128 -14.45 -33.51 -2.65
N PRO A 129 -14.44 -34.84 -2.90
CA PRO A 129 -14.04 -35.40 -4.18
C PRO A 129 -15.00 -35.08 -5.35
N GLN A 130 -16.24 -34.68 -5.05
CA GLN A 130 -17.25 -34.36 -6.07
C GLN A 130 -16.96 -32.98 -6.71
N HIS A 131 -16.57 -31.98 -5.90
CA HIS A 131 -16.20 -30.65 -6.40
C HIS A 131 -14.94 -30.67 -7.28
N THR A 132 -14.03 -31.61 -7.04
CA THR A 132 -12.80 -31.74 -7.85
C THR A 132 -13.05 -32.36 -9.22
N LYS A 133 -14.03 -33.26 -9.33
CA LYS A 133 -14.49 -33.83 -10.62
C LYS A 133 -15.21 -32.79 -11.47
N ALA A 134 -16.08 -31.99 -10.86
CA ALA A 134 -16.81 -30.91 -11.53
C ALA A 134 -15.88 -29.80 -12.11
N LEU A 135 -14.83 -29.42 -11.38
CA LEU A 135 -13.82 -28.45 -11.85
C LEU A 135 -12.97 -28.98 -13.02
N LYS A 136 -12.74 -30.30 -13.09
CA LYS A 136 -11.98 -30.92 -14.19
C LYS A 136 -12.84 -31.11 -15.45
N SER A 137 -14.14 -31.36 -15.30
CA SER A 137 -15.07 -31.47 -16.43
C SER A 137 -15.44 -30.12 -17.07
N SER A 138 -15.29 -29.00 -16.35
CA SER A 138 -15.55 -27.65 -16.89
C SER A 138 -14.34 -27.01 -17.59
N LEU A 139 -13.16 -27.65 -17.53
CA LEU A 139 -11.92 -27.21 -18.20
C LEU A 139 -11.64 -27.97 -19.51
N VAL A 140 -12.54 -28.90 -19.89
CA VAL A 140 -12.61 -29.58 -21.18
C VAL A 140 -13.72 -28.93 -22.00
#